data_AF-A0A950DA51-F1
#
_entry.id   AF-A0A950DA51-F1
#
_cell.length_a   1.000
_cell.length_b   1.000
_cell.length_c   1.000
_cell.angle_alpha   90.00
_cell.angle_beta   90.00
_cell.angle_gamma   90.00
#
_symmetry.space_group_name_H-M   'P 1'
#
loop_
_entity.id
_entity.type
_entity.pdbx_description
1 polymer ?
#
loop_
_entity_poly.entity_id
_entity_poly.type
_entity_poly.pdbx_seq_one_letter_code
_entity_poly.pdbx_strand_id
1 'polypeptide(L)' 'MPSLHPDPGIEYYYKTCRKGDREAKAVTVNQSPVAALAYASEITGLPRDNFEVHEISKEEFEKLRSR' A
#
# COMPACT_ATOMS: atom_id res chain seq x y z
N MET A 1 -6.91 -14.49 -23.84
CA MET A 1 -6.80 -14.46 -22.37
C MET A 1 -5.72 -13.46 -22.02
N PRO A 2 -5.98 -12.41 -21.24
CA PRO A 2 -4.90 -11.56 -20.75
C PRO A 2 -4.04 -12.41 -19.81
N SER A 3 -2.74 -12.37 -20.06
CA SER A 3 -1.69 -13.11 -19.35
C SER A 3 -1.76 -12.86 -17.84
N LEU A 4 -1.90 -13.94 -17.08
CA LEU A 4 -1.95 -14.00 -15.61
C LEU A 4 -0.57 -13.88 -14.95
N HIS A 5 0.42 -13.33 -15.65
CA HIS A 5 1.79 -13.20 -15.18
C HIS A 5 2.09 -11.70 -15.13
N PRO A 6 2.15 -11.09 -13.93
CA PRO A 6 2.65 -9.74 -13.82
C PRO A 6 4.09 -9.74 -14.37
N ASP A 7 4.34 -8.85 -15.33
CA ASP A 7 5.65 -8.59 -15.90
C ASP A 7 6.67 -8.41 -14.75
N PRO A 8 7.74 -9.23 -14.65
CA PRO A 8 8.66 -9.20 -13.52
C PRO A 8 9.48 -7.90 -13.40
N GLY A 9 9.31 -6.96 -14.33
CA GLY A 9 10.01 -5.67 -14.36
C GLY A 9 9.17 -4.45 -13.97
N ILE A 10 7.86 -4.59 -13.71
CA ILE A 10 7.04 -3.46 -13.26
C ILE A 10 6.92 -3.56 -11.74
N GLU A 11 7.79 -2.82 -11.04
CA GLU A 11 7.72 -2.68 -9.60
C GLU A 11 6.47 -1.83 -9.25
N TYR A 12 5.41 -2.50 -8.80
CA TYR A 12 4.23 -1.82 -8.26
C TYR A 12 4.41 -1.57 -6.77
N TYR A 13 4.11 -0.36 -6.32
CA TYR A 13 4.20 0.03 -4.93
C TYR A 13 2.84 0.51 -4.46
N TYR A 14 2.54 0.23 -3.19
CA TYR A 14 1.24 0.49 -2.61
C TYR A 14 1.43 1.18 -1.27
N LYS A 15 0.66 2.24 -1.03
CA LYS A 15 0.45 2.77 0.31
C LYS A 15 -0.92 2.36 0.81
N THR A 16 -1.00 2.10 2.10
CA THR A 16 -2.27 1.89 2.79
C THR A 16 -2.55 3.09 3.67
N CYS A 17 -3.73 3.69 3.52
CA CYS A 17 -4.17 4.87 4.26
C CYS A 17 -5.42 4.51 5.07
N ARG A 18 -5.68 5.21 6.18
CA ARG A 18 -6.96 5.06 6.89
C ARG A 18 -8.07 5.70 6.06
N LYS A 19 -9.20 5.01 5.91
CA LYS A 19 -10.39 5.58 5.28
C LYS A 19 -10.84 6.82 6.05
N GLY A 20 -11.13 7.90 5.33
CA GLY A 20 -11.52 9.18 5.91
C GLY A 20 -10.36 10.01 6.46
N ASP A 21 -9.12 9.54 6.33
CA ASP A 21 -7.94 10.38 6.56
C ASP A 21 -7.88 11.46 5.46
N ARG A 22 -8.18 12.70 5.83
CA ARG A 22 -8.21 13.85 4.91
C ARG A 22 -6.87 14.13 4.24
N GLU A 23 -5.76 13.69 4.85
CA GLU A 23 -4.43 13.87 4.30
C GLU A 23 -3.92 12.61 3.58
N ALA A 24 -4.71 11.52 3.59
CA ALA A 24 -4.35 10.21 3.05
C ALA A 24 -2.93 9.77 3.49
N LYS A 25 -2.59 10.01 4.76
CA LYS A 25 -1.28 9.63 5.30
C LYS A 25 -1.09 8.12 5.23
N ALA A 26 0.02 7.69 4.64
CA ALA A 26 0.37 6.28 4.57
C ALA A 26 0.60 5.73 5.98
N VAL A 27 -0.19 4.74 6.37
CA VAL A 27 -0.01 3.92 7.57
C VAL A 27 1.14 2.94 7.33
N THR A 28 1.21 2.39 6.12
CA THR A 28 2.31 1.53 5.69
C THR A 28 2.45 1.58 4.17
N VAL A 29 3.61 1.17 3.68
CA VAL A 29 3.92 1.04 2.27
C VAL A 29 4.50 -0.34 1.98
N ASN A 30 4.08 -0.98 0.89
CA ASN A 30 4.56 -2.31 0.51
C ASN A 30 4.50 -2.52 -1.01
N GLN A 31 5.19 -3.53 -1.53
CA GLN A 31 5.15 -3.96 -2.94
C GLN A 31 3.94 -4.86 -3.26
N SER A 32 3.07 -5.10 -2.27
CA SER A 32 1.82 -5.84 -2.44
C SER A 32 0.68 -5.13 -1.71
N PRO A 33 -0.50 -4.96 -2.35
CA PRO A 33 -1.64 -4.28 -1.75
C PRO A 33 -2.20 -5.07 -0.57
N VAL A 34 -2.19 -6.40 -0.67
CA VAL A 34 -2.65 -7.31 0.40
C VAL A 34 -1.71 -7.26 1.59
N ALA A 35 -0.40 -7.24 1.35
CA ALA A 35 0.59 -7.10 2.40
C ALA A 35 0.47 -5.74 3.08
N ALA A 36 0.33 -4.66 2.32
CA ALA A 36 0.16 -3.31 2.87
C ALA A 36 -1.10 -3.23 3.77
N LEU A 37 -2.23 -3.81 3.37
CA LEU A 37 -3.43 -3.89 4.24
C LEU A 37 -3.21 -4.74 5.49
N ALA A 38 -2.55 -5.88 5.36
CA ALA A 38 -2.26 -6.75 6.49
C ALA A 38 -1.38 -6.02 7.52
N TYR A 39 -0.28 -5.41 7.09
CA TYR A 39 0.60 -4.63 7.96
C TYR A 39 -0.10 -3.43 8.58
N ALA A 40 -0.93 -2.69 7.83
CA ALA A 40 -1.70 -1.59 8.40
C ALA A 40 -2.63 -2.07 9.52
N SER A 41 -3.33 -3.17 9.29
CA SER A 41 -4.22 -3.79 10.28
C SER A 41 -3.46 -4.26 11.53
N GLU A 42 -2.30 -4.91 11.34
CA GLU A 42 -1.46 -5.40 12.45
C GLU A 42 -0.88 -4.26 13.30
N ILE A 43 -0.33 -3.21 12.66
CA ILE A 43 0.30 -2.07 13.36
C ILE A 43 -0.75 -1.26 14.13
N THR A 44 -1.95 -1.12 13.57
CA THR A 44 -2.99 -0.25 14.14
C THR A 44 -4.01 -0.99 15.00
N GLY A 45 -4.08 -2.31 14.92
CA GLY A 45 -5.12 -3.15 15.55
C GLY A 45 -6.52 -2.98 14.95
N LEU A 46 -6.67 -2.25 13.85
CA LEU A 46 -7.97 -2.02 13.21
C LEU A 46 -8.24 -3.06 12.10
N PRO A 47 -9.51 -3.37 11.81
CA PRO A 47 -9.87 -4.23 10.67
C PRO A 47 -9.37 -3.67 9.34
N ARG A 48 -9.04 -4.56 8.39
CA ARG A 48 -8.58 -4.19 7.04
C ARG A 48 -9.57 -3.27 6.31
N ASP A 49 -10.87 -3.41 6.58
CA ASP A 49 -11.92 -2.58 5.98
C ASP A 49 -11.86 -1.10 6.38
N ASN A 50 -11.12 -0.75 7.43
CA ASN A 50 -10.88 0.65 7.82
C ASN A 50 -9.78 1.32 6.98
N PHE A 51 -9.18 0.58 6.04
CA PHE A 51 -8.09 1.05 5.22
C PHE A 51 -8.41 1.01 3.74
N GLU A 52 -7.76 1.89 3.00
CA GLU A 52 -7.77 1.94 1.55
C GLU A 52 -6.34 1.84 1.04
N VAL A 53 -6.19 1.17 -0.10
CA VAL A 53 -4.90 1.00 -0.76
C VAL A 53 -4.86 1.87 -1.98
N HIS A 54 -3.77 2.62 -2.11
CA HIS A 54 -3.48 3.44 -3.27
C HIS A 54 -2.17 2.96 -3.89
N GLU A 55 -2.18 2.78 -5.21
CA GLU A 55 -0.95 2.59 -5.97
C GLU A 55 -0.14 3.89 -5.94
N ILE A 56 1.18 3.75 -5.77
CA ILE A 56 2.12 4.86 -5.71
C ILE A 56 3.33 4.59 -6.58
N SER A 57 4.02 5.67 -6.94
CA SER A 57 5.30 5.57 -7.64
C SER A 57 6.40 5.01 -6.73
N LYS A 58 7.45 4.44 -7.34
CA LYS A 58 8.68 4.04 -6.65
C LYS A 58 9.28 5.17 -5.80
N GLU A 59 9.33 6.38 -6.36
CA GLU A 59 9.90 7.54 -5.68
C GLU A 59 9.11 7.89 -4.41
N GLU A 60 7.78 7.83 -4.48
CA GLU A 60 6.92 8.05 -3.30
C GLU A 60 7.09 6.93 -2.27
N PHE A 61 7.22 5.67 -2.72
CA PHE A 61 7.50 4.54 -1.83
C PHE A 61 8.81 4.70 -1.08
N GLU A 62 9.90 5.07 -1.77
CA GLU A 62 11.20 5.30 -1.15
C GLU A 62 11.15 6.48 -0.18
N LYS A 63 10.51 7.60 -0.54
CA LYS A 63 10.32 8.75 0.35
C LYS A 63 9.55 8.38 1.63
N LEU A 64 8.52 7.55 1.52
CA LEU A 64 7.70 7.14 2.66
C LEU A 64 8.38 6.06 3.51
N ARG A 65 9.23 5.22 2.91
CA ARG A 65 9.99 4.18 3.61
C ARG A 65 11.21 4.75 4.37
N SER A 66 11.75 5.87 3.93
CA SER A 66 12.90 6.54 4.56
C SER A 66 12.55 7.49 5.71
N ARG A 67 11.27 7.60 6.09
CA ARG A 67 10.81 8.36 7.27
C ARG A 67 10.80 7.50 8.53
#